data_AF-A0A168FDB2-F1
#
_entry.id   AF-A0A168FDB2-F1
#
_cell.length_a   1.000
_cell.length_b   1.000
_cell.length_c   1.000
_cell.angle_alpha   90.00
_cell.angle_beta   90.00
_cell.angle_gamma   90.00
#
_symmetry.space_group_name_H-M   'P 1'
#
loop_
_entity.id
_entity.type
_entity.pdbx_description
1 polymer ?
#
loop_
_entity_poly.entity_id
_entity_poly.type
_entity_poly.pdbx_seq_one_letter_code
_entity_poly.pdbx_strand_id
1 'polypeptide(L)'
;MHYTYGQYAQMVYTYYTSPVHAFAEHGAPALAAARLDLLLSQSLALRAATAVAEAEAHIVSARERFRRRAIKMWIDVHALPGTNPLSRVTKRIRKYYTSFRSPLYQVAEKLKDLPLVQLETIQPYSLEPWRERLRVSLSDSNDGVCAGWTQAVAVSCSSRNGIVGVGGVIESENAATGQSKRKVFSFTLGARTEQNPFSGELAAMAYALRNLPHSEHQNIALFTATREQWLP
;
A
#
# COMPACT_ATOMS: atom_id res chain seq x y z
N MET A 1 -17.56 13.24 -37.55
CA MET A 1 -18.49 12.42 -36.75
C MET A 1 -18.16 12.67 -35.28
N HIS A 2 -19.00 13.44 -34.58
CA HIS A 2 -18.79 13.80 -33.18
C HIS A 2 -19.64 12.90 -32.29
N TYR A 3 -19.00 12.11 -31.42
CA TYR A 3 -19.67 11.43 -30.31
C TYR A 3 -19.51 12.27 -29.05
N THR A 4 -20.65 12.67 -28.49
CA THR A 4 -20.79 13.62 -27.39
C THR A 4 -20.66 12.91 -26.04
N TYR A 5 -19.75 13.43 -25.21
CA TYR A 5 -19.45 13.10 -23.81
C TYR A 5 -20.62 13.32 -22.82
N GLY A 6 -21.86 13.43 -23.30
CA GLY A 6 -22.99 14.00 -22.54
C GLY A 6 -23.77 13.02 -21.65
N GLN A 7 -23.66 11.70 -21.85
CA GLN A 7 -24.55 10.75 -21.16
C GLN A 7 -23.99 10.15 -19.87
N TYR A 8 -22.66 10.17 -19.67
CA TYR A 8 -22.07 9.67 -18.42
C TYR A 8 -22.10 10.67 -17.26
N ALA A 9 -22.23 11.96 -17.55
CA ALA A 9 -22.40 12.97 -16.49
C ALA A 9 -23.80 12.89 -15.86
N GLN A 10 -24.83 12.57 -16.65
CA GLN A 10 -26.22 12.65 -16.19
C GLN A 10 -26.62 11.49 -15.28
N MET A 11 -25.99 10.32 -15.41
CA MET A 11 -26.22 9.15 -14.54
C MET A 11 -25.55 9.25 -13.16
N VAL A 12 -24.59 10.18 -12.97
CA VAL A 12 -23.91 10.35 -11.67
C VAL A 12 -24.60 11.40 -10.80
N TYR A 13 -25.29 12.39 -11.39
CA TYR A 13 -26.03 13.40 -10.63
C TYR A 13 -27.36 12.90 -10.05
N THR A 14 -27.96 11.85 -10.61
CA THR A 14 -29.25 11.31 -10.14
C THR A 14 -29.17 10.62 -8.78
N TYR A 15 -27.98 10.29 -8.29
CA TYR A 15 -27.80 9.76 -6.92
C TYR A 15 -27.56 10.85 -5.85
N TYR A 16 -27.56 12.13 -6.23
CA TYR A 16 -27.37 13.26 -5.32
C TYR A 16 -28.60 14.16 -5.15
N THR A 17 -29.78 13.71 -5.56
CA THR A 17 -31.03 14.40 -5.20
C THR A 17 -31.41 14.13 -3.75
N SER A 18 -30.89 15.03 -2.91
CA SER A 18 -31.44 15.55 -1.64
C SER A 18 -32.78 14.97 -1.14
N PRO A 19 -32.89 14.54 0.13
CA PRO A 19 -34.17 14.27 0.78
C PRO A 19 -34.83 15.60 1.15
N VAL A 20 -35.57 16.21 0.23
CA VAL A 20 -36.39 17.43 0.51
C VAL A 20 -37.88 17.13 0.63
N HIS A 21 -38.32 15.87 0.44
CA HIS A 21 -39.76 15.56 0.36
C HIS A 21 -40.45 15.06 1.64
N ALA A 22 -39.90 15.32 2.82
CA ALA A 22 -40.61 15.09 4.09
C ALA A 22 -40.39 16.27 5.05
N PHE A 23 -40.88 17.44 4.65
CA PHE A 23 -40.93 18.65 5.47
C PHE A 23 -42.28 18.72 6.18
N ALA A 24 -42.48 17.88 7.20
CA ALA A 24 -43.57 18.07 8.14
C ALA A 24 -43.25 17.39 9.47
N GLU A 25 -43.10 18.23 10.49
CA GLU A 25 -43.14 17.93 11.93
C GLU A 25 -41.87 17.29 12.54
N HIS A 26 -41.27 17.97 13.54
CA HIS A 26 -40.00 17.65 14.25
C HIS A 26 -38.71 18.31 13.71
N GLY A 27 -38.67 19.65 13.65
CA GLY A 27 -37.65 20.46 12.97
C GLY A 27 -36.29 20.74 13.64
N ALA A 28 -35.87 20.04 14.71
CA ALA A 28 -34.56 20.26 15.35
C ALA A 28 -33.49 19.19 15.02
N PRO A 29 -33.76 17.87 15.09
CA PRO A 29 -32.74 16.85 14.80
C PRO A 29 -32.42 16.68 13.31
N ALA A 30 -33.35 16.98 12.40
CA ALA A 30 -33.19 16.76 10.95
C ALA A 30 -32.16 17.72 10.30
N LEU A 31 -32.13 18.99 10.71
CA LEU A 31 -31.15 19.97 10.23
C LEU A 31 -29.73 19.66 10.73
N ALA A 32 -29.62 19.11 11.95
CA ALA A 32 -28.33 18.66 12.50
C ALA A 32 -27.77 17.45 11.74
N ALA A 33 -28.63 16.49 11.37
CA ALA A 33 -28.25 15.32 10.58
C ALA A 33 -27.77 15.71 9.18
N ALA A 34 -28.54 16.54 8.45
CA ALA A 34 -28.15 16.99 7.11
C ALA A 34 -26.82 17.76 7.09
N ARG A 35 -26.54 18.53 8.14
CA ARG A 35 -25.28 19.26 8.29
C ARG A 35 -24.10 18.32 8.56
N LEU A 36 -24.31 17.25 9.32
CA LEU A 36 -23.29 16.22 9.55
C LEU A 36 -22.97 15.47 8.26
N ASP A 37 -23.98 15.09 7.47
CA ASP A 37 -23.78 14.39 6.19
C ASP A 37 -22.98 15.24 5.19
N LEU A 38 -23.26 16.54 5.13
CA LEU A 38 -22.49 17.47 4.31
C LEU A 38 -21.02 17.56 4.76
N LEU A 39 -20.76 17.66 6.06
CA LEU A 39 -19.40 17.68 6.59
C LEU A 39 -18.65 16.37 6.33
N LEU A 40 -19.34 15.23 6.46
CA LEU A 40 -18.77 13.92 6.18
C LEU A 40 -18.39 13.79 4.70
N SER A 41 -19.28 14.16 3.77
CA SER A 41 -19.00 14.14 2.32
C SER A 41 -17.81 15.03 1.93
N GLN A 42 -17.74 16.26 2.46
CA GLN A 42 -16.62 17.17 2.24
C GLN A 42 -15.30 16.58 2.78
N SER A 43 -15.32 16.02 3.99
CA SER A 43 -14.12 15.43 4.61
C SER A 43 -13.61 14.21 3.83
N LEU A 44 -14.53 13.42 3.27
CA LEU A 44 -14.21 12.23 2.50
C LEU A 44 -13.63 12.60 1.13
N ALA A 45 -14.17 13.64 0.49
CA ALA A 45 -13.63 14.18 -0.76
C ALA A 45 -12.19 14.71 -0.59
N LEU A 46 -11.92 15.47 0.48
CA LEU A 46 -10.56 15.92 0.81
C LEU A 46 -9.61 14.74 1.05
N ARG A 47 -10.10 13.68 1.71
CA ARG A 47 -9.32 12.47 1.98
C ARG A 47 -9.02 11.66 0.72
N ALA A 48 -9.95 11.61 -0.23
CA ALA A 48 -9.73 11.01 -1.54
C ALA A 48 -8.74 11.84 -2.37
N ALA A 49 -8.90 13.16 -2.43
CA ALA A 49 -8.00 14.06 -3.15
C ALA A 49 -6.55 13.97 -2.63
N THR A 50 -6.37 13.93 -1.31
CA THR A 50 -5.05 13.75 -0.70
C THR A 50 -4.45 12.37 -0.99
N ALA A 51 -5.24 11.30 -0.97
CA ALA A 51 -4.75 9.97 -1.35
C ALA A 51 -4.31 9.90 -2.82
N VAL A 52 -5.05 10.55 -3.73
CA VAL A 52 -4.68 10.65 -5.14
C VAL A 52 -3.38 11.45 -5.31
N ALA A 53 -3.27 12.61 -4.67
CA ALA A 53 -2.04 13.40 -4.70
C ALA A 53 -0.82 12.66 -4.11
N GLU A 54 -1.02 11.89 -3.03
CA GLU A 54 0.04 11.04 -2.46
C GLU A 54 0.45 9.92 -3.43
N ALA A 55 -0.49 9.30 -4.14
CA ALA A 55 -0.22 8.28 -5.15
C ALA A 55 0.49 8.86 -6.38
N GLU A 56 0.03 10.00 -6.89
CA GLU A 56 0.65 10.71 -8.02
C GLU A 56 2.08 11.18 -7.70
N ALA A 57 2.33 11.60 -6.46
CA ALA A 57 3.66 12.01 -6.00
C ALA A 57 4.55 10.81 -5.59
N HIS A 58 4.06 9.57 -5.69
CA HIS A 58 4.75 8.37 -5.21
C HIS A 58 5.16 8.45 -3.72
N ILE A 59 4.38 9.15 -2.90
CA ILE A 59 4.63 9.33 -1.47
C ILE A 59 3.76 8.34 -0.68
N VAL A 60 4.36 7.65 0.28
CA VAL A 60 3.63 6.78 1.22
C VAL A 60 2.58 7.58 1.99
N SER A 61 1.37 7.01 2.13
CA SER A 61 0.26 7.74 2.74
C SER A 61 0.59 8.35 4.11
N ALA A 62 0.03 9.53 4.41
CA ALA A 62 0.25 10.22 5.68
C ALA A 62 -0.08 9.32 6.88
N ARG A 63 -1.16 8.53 6.79
CA ARG A 63 -1.55 7.55 7.81
C ARG A 63 -0.43 6.56 8.09
N GLU A 64 0.17 6.00 7.03
CA GLU A 64 1.23 5.00 7.15
C GLU A 64 2.53 5.63 7.68
N ARG A 65 2.88 6.83 7.22
CA ARG A 65 4.02 7.58 7.76
C ARG A 65 3.89 7.84 9.25
N PHE A 66 2.71 8.29 9.71
CA PHE A 66 2.46 8.50 11.13
C PHE A 66 2.46 7.19 11.91
N ARG A 67 1.91 6.11 11.35
CA ARG A 67 1.97 4.78 11.98
C ARG A 67 3.41 4.31 12.18
N ARG A 68 4.26 4.44 11.16
CA ARG A 68 5.69 4.09 11.25
C ARG A 68 6.41 4.92 12.30
N ARG A 69 6.17 6.25 12.34
CA ARG A 69 6.74 7.13 13.37
C ARG A 69 6.26 6.76 14.78
N ALA A 70 4.99 6.42 14.94
CA ALA A 70 4.43 6.01 16.23
C ALA A 70 5.04 4.69 16.73
N ILE A 71 5.21 3.72 15.84
CA ILE A 71 5.89 2.45 16.15
C ILE A 71 7.35 2.70 16.52
N LYS A 72 8.07 3.50 15.72
CA LYS A 72 9.47 3.85 16.01
C LYS A 72 9.60 4.53 17.36
N MET A 73 8.80 5.55 17.63
CA MET A 73 8.78 6.25 18.92
C MET A 73 8.49 5.28 20.07
N TRP A 74 7.53 4.36 19.90
CA TRP A 74 7.22 3.35 20.92
C TRP A 74 8.45 2.46 21.22
N ILE A 75 9.12 1.97 20.17
CA ILE A 75 10.35 1.18 20.29
C ILE A 75 11.45 2.00 20.98
N ASP A 76 11.71 3.22 20.50
CA ASP A 76 12.75 4.09 21.03
C ASP A 76 12.56 4.32 22.54
N VAL A 77 11.33 4.60 22.98
CA VAL A 77 11.03 4.81 24.41
C VAL A 77 11.27 3.55 25.25
N HIS A 78 11.04 2.37 24.67
CA HIS A 78 11.29 1.08 25.32
C HIS A 78 12.76 0.64 25.27
N ALA A 79 13.56 1.18 24.35
CA ALA A 79 15.00 0.98 24.29
C ALA A 79 15.78 1.90 25.26
N LEU A 80 15.14 2.90 25.87
CA LEU A 80 15.77 3.80 26.83
C LEU A 80 16.18 3.08 28.13
N PRO A 81 17.30 3.48 28.76
CA PRO A 81 17.72 2.92 30.05
C PRO A 81 16.67 3.18 31.13
N GLY A 82 16.58 2.29 32.12
CA GLY A 82 15.60 2.40 33.21
C GLY A 82 15.74 3.66 34.07
N THR A 83 16.88 4.33 34.01
CA THR A 83 17.15 5.63 34.65
C THR A 83 16.40 6.79 33.97
N ASN A 84 15.96 6.62 32.71
CA ASN A 84 15.29 7.66 31.95
C ASN A 84 13.84 7.87 32.44
N PRO A 85 13.39 9.12 32.65
CA PRO A 85 12.03 9.42 33.11
C PRO A 85 10.94 8.91 32.14
N LEU A 86 11.18 8.90 30.83
CA LEU A 86 10.22 8.41 29.82
C LEU A 86 9.98 6.90 29.93
N SER A 87 11.04 6.12 30.21
CA SER A 87 10.95 4.68 30.47
C SER A 87 10.11 4.38 31.72
N ARG A 88 10.16 5.26 32.73
CA ARG A 88 9.31 5.15 33.94
C ARG A 88 7.85 5.52 33.67
N VAL A 89 7.62 6.55 32.84
CA VAL A 89 6.26 7.02 32.50
C VAL A 89 5.52 5.98 31.66
N THR A 90 6.15 5.32 30.69
CA THR A 90 5.49 4.29 29.87
C THR A 90 4.97 3.11 30.67
N LYS A 91 5.70 2.67 31.71
CA LYS A 91 5.22 1.65 32.66
C LYS A 91 3.94 2.08 33.39
N ARG A 92 3.72 3.39 33.57
CA ARG A 92 2.57 3.97 34.27
C ARG A 92 1.38 4.28 33.35
N ILE A 93 1.58 4.36 32.02
CA ILE A 93 0.50 4.64 31.04
C ILE A 93 -0.66 3.64 31.17
N ARG A 94 -0.39 2.39 31.56
CA ARG A 94 -1.42 1.36 31.79
C ARG A 94 -2.37 1.65 32.95
N LYS A 95 -2.03 2.51 33.92
CA LYS A 95 -2.73 2.58 35.21
C LYS A 95 -3.77 3.70 35.35
N TYR A 96 -3.80 4.75 34.50
CA TYR A 96 -4.45 6.01 34.93
C TYR A 96 -5.43 6.71 33.98
N TYR A 97 -5.81 6.16 32.82
CA TYR A 97 -6.65 6.93 31.88
C TYR A 97 -7.77 6.10 31.22
N THR A 98 -8.88 5.91 31.93
CA THR A 98 -10.09 5.27 31.38
C THR A 98 -10.92 6.22 30.51
N SER A 99 -10.95 7.52 30.81
CA SER A 99 -11.81 8.49 30.09
C SER A 99 -11.06 9.35 29.05
N PHE A 100 -9.77 9.66 29.25
CA PHE A 100 -8.98 10.49 28.33
C PHE A 100 -7.87 9.67 27.66
N ARG A 101 -8.21 9.00 26.54
CA ARG A 101 -7.23 8.23 25.76
C ARG A 101 -6.28 9.16 25.02
N SER A 102 -5.14 9.46 25.62
CA SER A 102 -4.09 10.22 24.96
C SER A 102 -3.63 9.52 23.67
N PRO A 103 -3.11 10.25 22.67
CA PRO A 103 -2.53 9.63 21.46
C PRO A 103 -1.47 8.56 21.80
N LEU A 104 -0.67 8.79 22.84
CA LEU A 104 0.30 7.81 23.35
C LEU A 104 -0.38 6.57 23.94
N TYR A 105 -1.49 6.73 24.67
CA TYR A 105 -2.28 5.61 25.18
C TYR A 105 -2.83 4.75 24.05
N GLN A 106 -3.33 5.36 22.97
CA GLN A 106 -3.84 4.62 21.81
C GLN A 106 -2.74 3.79 21.14
N VAL A 107 -1.53 4.36 20.99
CA VAL A 107 -0.36 3.64 20.46
C VAL A 107 0.02 2.48 21.40
N ALA A 108 0.08 2.74 22.71
CA ALA A 108 0.39 1.74 23.73
C ALA A 108 -0.63 0.59 23.73
N GLU A 109 -1.92 0.89 23.61
CA GLU A 109 -3.01 -0.09 23.55
C GLU A 109 -2.88 -0.98 22.30
N LYS A 110 -2.52 -0.39 21.15
CA LYS A 110 -2.35 -1.12 19.89
C LYS A 110 -1.07 -1.95 19.82
N LEU A 111 -0.02 -1.54 20.53
CA LEU A 111 1.32 -2.17 20.50
C LEU A 111 1.62 -2.97 21.79
N LYS A 112 0.61 -3.24 22.62
CA LYS A 112 0.75 -3.91 23.93
C LYS A 112 1.24 -5.36 23.84
N ASP A 113 0.95 -6.03 22.73
CA ASP A 113 1.19 -7.46 22.51
C ASP A 113 2.55 -7.72 21.83
N LEU A 114 3.28 -6.67 21.45
CA LEU A 114 4.61 -6.82 20.83
C LEU A 114 5.65 -7.18 21.90
N PRO A 115 6.42 -8.27 21.72
CA PRO A 115 7.48 -8.66 22.66
C PRO A 115 8.69 -7.73 22.54
N LEU A 116 8.61 -6.54 23.15
CA LEU A 116 9.67 -5.53 23.12
C LEU A 116 10.97 -5.98 23.82
N VAL A 117 10.90 -7.01 24.68
CA VAL A 117 12.06 -7.61 25.38
C VAL A 117 12.96 -8.39 24.41
N GLN A 118 12.43 -8.83 23.27
CA GLN A 118 13.17 -9.57 22.25
C GLN A 118 13.80 -8.65 21.19
N LEU A 119 13.71 -7.33 21.34
CA LEU A 119 14.30 -6.41 20.39
C LEU A 119 15.83 -6.43 20.52
N GLU A 120 16.49 -6.87 19.45
CA GLU A 120 17.94 -6.79 19.35
C GLU A 120 18.39 -5.32 19.35
N THR A 121 19.28 -4.99 20.28
CA THR A 121 19.92 -3.68 20.30
C THR A 121 21.12 -3.72 19.36
N ILE A 122 20.92 -3.22 18.14
CA ILE A 122 22.02 -3.04 17.17
C ILE A 122 22.91 -1.91 17.68
N GLN A 123 24.11 -2.24 18.15
CA GLN A 123 25.09 -1.22 18.51
C GLN A 123 25.62 -0.54 17.24
N PRO A 124 25.62 0.80 17.17
CA PRO A 124 26.22 1.50 16.05
C PRO A 124 27.73 1.34 16.13
N TYR A 125 28.31 0.51 15.26
CA TYR A 125 29.75 0.50 15.05
C TYR A 125 30.11 1.54 14.00
N SER A 126 31.08 2.40 14.30
CA SER A 126 31.65 3.33 13.33
C SER A 126 32.43 2.53 12.28
N LEU A 127 31.76 2.21 11.16
CA LEU A 127 32.43 1.70 9.98
C LEU A 127 33.04 2.87 9.22
N GLU A 128 34.32 2.75 8.89
CA GLU A 128 35.01 3.73 8.06
C GLU A 128 34.34 3.81 6.66
N PRO A 129 34.18 5.02 6.10
CA PRO A 129 33.40 5.20 4.87
C PRO A 129 34.03 4.55 3.64
N TRP A 130 35.33 4.25 3.66
CA TRP A 130 36.08 3.58 2.60
C TRP A 130 36.18 2.06 2.75
N ARG A 131 35.68 1.47 3.85
CA ARG A 131 35.53 0.01 3.90
C ARG A 131 34.42 -0.41 2.95
N GLU A 132 34.68 -1.44 2.15
CA GLU A 132 33.67 -2.07 1.32
C GLU A 132 32.51 -2.47 2.23
N ARG A 133 31.38 -1.79 2.08
CA ARG A 133 30.17 -2.13 2.84
C ARG A 133 29.88 -3.59 2.51
N LEU A 134 29.64 -4.41 3.53
CA LEU A 134 29.11 -5.75 3.34
C LEU A 134 28.00 -5.63 2.29
N ARG A 135 28.21 -6.22 1.11
CA ARG A 135 27.14 -6.35 0.15
C ARG A 135 26.10 -7.13 0.92
N VAL A 136 25.01 -6.46 1.29
CA VAL A 136 23.82 -7.15 1.74
C VAL A 136 23.42 -7.91 0.49
N SER A 137 23.91 -9.13 0.36
CA SER A 137 23.11 -10.14 -0.28
C SER A 137 21.88 -10.15 0.61
N LEU A 138 20.84 -9.44 0.20
CA LEU A 138 19.60 -10.15 0.08
C LEU A 138 19.99 -11.36 -0.79
N SER A 139 20.42 -12.44 -0.12
CA SER A 139 19.75 -13.69 -0.37
C SER A 139 18.30 -13.25 -0.39
N ASP A 140 17.71 -13.20 -1.57
CA ASP A 140 16.26 -13.23 -1.72
C ASP A 140 15.82 -14.57 -1.11
N SER A 141 16.04 -14.75 0.20
CA SER A 141 15.17 -15.54 1.04
C SER A 141 13.91 -14.70 1.19
N ASN A 142 13.22 -14.54 0.05
CA ASN A 142 11.78 -14.40 -0.03
C ASN A 142 11.09 -15.64 0.55
N ASP A 143 11.81 -16.55 1.20
CA ASP A 143 11.33 -17.71 1.93
C ASP A 143 10.34 -17.37 3.06
N GLY A 144 10.13 -16.08 3.38
CA GLY A 144 9.08 -15.62 4.29
C GLY A 144 7.76 -15.16 3.64
N VAL A 145 7.77 -14.81 2.35
CA VAL A 145 6.56 -14.38 1.61
C VAL A 145 6.09 -15.46 0.63
N CYS A 146 6.93 -16.46 0.39
CA CYS A 146 6.79 -17.43 -0.68
C CYS A 146 6.80 -18.89 -0.17
N ALA A 147 6.19 -19.17 0.99
CA ALA A 147 5.85 -20.55 1.36
C ALA A 147 4.36 -20.78 1.04
N GLY A 148 4.06 -21.35 -0.15
CA GLY A 148 2.71 -21.81 -0.51
C GLY A 148 2.04 -21.17 -1.74
N TRP A 149 2.80 -20.57 -2.65
CA TRP A 149 2.30 -20.13 -3.97
C TRP A 149 2.33 -21.32 -4.93
N THR A 150 1.25 -21.47 -5.68
CA THR A 150 1.11 -22.53 -6.68
C THR A 150 1.59 -22.05 -8.05
N GLN A 151 1.63 -20.72 -8.26
CA GLN A 151 2.11 -20.07 -9.47
C GLN A 151 2.84 -18.76 -9.15
N ALA A 152 3.94 -18.47 -9.85
CA ALA A 152 4.58 -17.15 -9.86
C ALA A 152 4.46 -16.49 -11.22
N VAL A 153 4.36 -15.17 -11.19
CA VAL A 153 4.39 -14.33 -12.38
C VAL A 153 5.41 -13.22 -12.16
N ALA A 154 6.43 -13.15 -13.00
CA ALA A 154 7.38 -12.04 -13.04
C ALA A 154 7.14 -11.20 -14.29
N VAL A 155 7.05 -9.89 -14.13
CA VAL A 155 6.63 -8.96 -15.18
C VAL A 155 7.57 -7.76 -15.24
N SER A 156 7.88 -7.30 -16.44
CA SER A 156 8.69 -6.11 -16.68
C SER A 156 8.20 -5.34 -17.91
N CYS A 157 8.36 -4.02 -17.88
CA CYS A 157 8.19 -3.16 -19.03
C CYS A 157 9.53 -2.59 -19.50
N SER A 158 9.58 -2.20 -20.77
CA SER A 158 10.67 -1.42 -21.34
C SER A 158 10.07 -0.29 -22.15
N SER A 159 10.69 0.89 -22.09
CA SER A 159 10.37 1.96 -23.01
C SER A 159 11.65 2.44 -23.70
N ARG A 160 11.84 1.96 -24.92
CA ARG A 160 13.03 2.24 -25.73
C ARG A 160 12.60 2.74 -27.11
N ASN A 161 13.32 3.72 -27.64
CA ASN A 161 13.10 4.27 -28.97
C ASN A 161 11.65 4.73 -29.22
N GLY A 162 11.00 5.31 -28.21
CA GLY A 162 9.62 5.79 -28.33
C GLY A 162 8.55 4.68 -28.39
N ILE A 163 8.90 3.44 -28.06
CA ILE A 163 7.99 2.29 -28.04
C ILE A 163 7.99 1.68 -26.64
N VAL A 164 6.81 1.31 -26.13
CA VAL A 164 6.66 0.55 -24.89
C VAL A 164 6.52 -0.93 -25.22
N GLY A 165 7.53 -1.70 -24.81
CA GLY A 165 7.56 -3.15 -24.85
C GLY A 165 7.27 -3.75 -23.48
N VAL A 166 6.75 -4.97 -23.50
CA VAL A 166 6.34 -5.71 -22.32
C VAL A 166 6.94 -7.11 -22.38
N GLY A 167 7.37 -7.63 -21.25
CA GLY A 167 7.80 -9.02 -21.09
C GLY A 167 7.42 -9.59 -19.73
N GLY A 168 7.32 -10.91 -19.66
CA GLY A 168 7.10 -11.60 -18.41
C GLY A 168 7.27 -13.10 -18.50
N VAL A 169 7.33 -13.72 -17.33
CA VAL A 169 7.49 -15.15 -17.13
C VAL A 169 6.41 -15.61 -16.17
N ILE A 170 5.68 -16.64 -16.56
CA ILE A 170 4.73 -17.36 -15.72
C ILE A 170 5.38 -18.70 -15.37
N GLU A 171 5.51 -18.98 -14.09
CA GLU A 171 5.91 -20.27 -13.56
C GLU A 171 4.74 -20.90 -12.84
N SER A 172 4.41 -22.13 -13.20
CA SER A 172 3.40 -22.92 -12.52
C SER A 172 4.03 -24.21 -12.03
N GLU A 173 3.86 -24.52 -10.75
CA GLU A 173 4.32 -25.79 -10.18
C GLU A 173 3.15 -26.76 -10.15
N ASN A 174 3.29 -27.92 -10.82
CA ASN A 174 2.26 -28.95 -10.74
C ASN A 174 2.49 -29.80 -9.50
N ALA A 175 1.67 -29.60 -8.47
CA ALA A 175 1.72 -30.33 -7.21
C ALA A 175 1.58 -31.86 -7.37
N ALA A 176 0.98 -32.36 -8.45
CA ALA A 176 0.77 -33.79 -8.69
C ALA A 176 1.99 -34.50 -9.31
N THR A 177 2.82 -33.79 -10.06
CA THR A 177 3.98 -34.37 -10.80
C THR A 177 5.32 -33.77 -10.40
N GLY A 178 5.34 -32.72 -9.57
CA GLY A 178 6.58 -32.00 -9.20
C GLY A 178 7.25 -31.28 -10.36
N GLN A 179 6.56 -31.12 -11.50
CA GLN A 179 7.11 -30.48 -12.69
C GLN A 179 6.76 -28.99 -12.70
N SER A 180 7.77 -28.14 -12.83
CA SER A 180 7.62 -26.70 -13.05
C SER A 180 7.44 -26.40 -14.54
N LYS A 181 6.31 -25.80 -14.92
CA LYS A 181 6.05 -25.32 -16.28
C LYS A 181 6.30 -23.82 -16.33
N ARG A 182 7.29 -23.41 -17.13
CA ARG A 182 7.63 -21.99 -17.38
C ARG A 182 7.08 -21.55 -18.74
N LYS A 183 6.34 -20.45 -18.78
CA LYS A 183 5.85 -19.79 -20.00
C LYS A 183 6.37 -18.36 -20.05
N VAL A 184 7.15 -18.03 -21.07
CA VAL A 184 7.65 -16.67 -21.31
C VAL A 184 6.75 -15.98 -22.32
N PHE A 185 6.46 -14.70 -22.11
CA PHE A 185 5.74 -13.87 -23.07
C PHE A 185 6.42 -12.51 -23.24
N SER A 186 6.32 -11.96 -24.45
CA SER A 186 6.76 -10.60 -24.76
C SER A 186 5.95 -10.04 -25.91
N PHE A 187 5.51 -8.79 -25.81
CA PHE A 187 4.82 -8.10 -26.90
C PHE A 187 5.00 -6.59 -26.78
N THR A 188 4.69 -5.88 -27.87
CA THR A 188 4.72 -4.42 -27.90
C THR A 188 3.35 -3.87 -27.54
N LEU A 189 3.28 -2.96 -26.57
CA LEU A 189 2.03 -2.34 -26.14
C LEU A 189 1.63 -1.17 -27.05
N GLY A 190 2.59 -0.32 -27.45
CA GLY A 190 2.31 0.82 -28.32
C GLY A 190 3.40 1.89 -28.29
N ALA A 191 3.12 3.03 -28.93
CA ALA A 191 4.00 4.19 -28.92
C ALA A 191 4.03 4.88 -27.54
N ARG A 192 5.16 5.47 -27.16
CA ARG A 192 5.36 6.16 -25.88
C ARG A 192 4.50 7.42 -25.73
N THR A 193 4.04 7.98 -26.85
CA THR A 193 3.11 9.12 -26.89
C THR A 193 1.72 8.74 -26.38
N GLU A 194 1.36 7.46 -26.45
CA GLU A 194 0.04 6.95 -26.05
C GLU A 194 0.12 6.07 -24.80
N GLN A 195 1.25 5.40 -24.58
CA GLN A 195 1.46 4.43 -23.51
C GLN A 195 2.69 4.78 -22.68
N ASN A 196 2.60 4.67 -21.37
CA ASN A 196 3.73 4.89 -20.46
C ASN A 196 4.29 3.54 -19.96
N PRO A 197 5.53 3.49 -19.42
CA PRO A 197 6.10 2.24 -18.91
C PRO A 197 5.19 1.55 -17.87
N PHE A 198 4.52 2.35 -17.04
CA PHE A 198 3.57 1.87 -16.04
C PHE A 198 2.34 1.17 -16.67
N SER A 199 1.78 1.71 -17.75
CA SER A 199 0.70 1.07 -18.51
C SER A 199 1.20 -0.19 -19.23
N GLY A 200 2.48 -0.20 -19.60
CA GLY A 200 3.24 -1.39 -19.98
C GLY A 200 3.13 -2.51 -18.93
N GLU A 201 3.52 -2.25 -17.69
CA GLU A 201 3.48 -3.25 -16.61
C GLU A 201 2.05 -3.70 -16.30
N LEU A 202 1.07 -2.79 -16.28
CA LEU A 202 -0.33 -3.15 -16.06
C LEU A 202 -0.88 -4.06 -17.16
N ALA A 203 -0.59 -3.76 -18.43
CA ALA A 203 -0.98 -4.59 -19.55
C ALA A 203 -0.33 -5.98 -19.47
N ALA A 204 0.92 -6.02 -19.00
CA ALA A 204 1.67 -7.24 -18.81
C ALA A 204 1.13 -8.12 -17.67
N MET A 205 0.74 -7.52 -16.55
CA MET A 205 0.03 -8.21 -15.46
C MET A 205 -1.31 -8.76 -15.95
N ALA A 206 -2.10 -7.94 -16.65
CA ALA A 206 -3.40 -8.35 -17.18
C ALA A 206 -3.26 -9.51 -18.18
N TYR A 207 -2.24 -9.45 -19.05
CA TYR A 207 -1.93 -10.54 -19.95
C TYR A 207 -1.55 -11.81 -19.19
N ALA A 208 -0.68 -11.71 -18.20
CA ALA A 208 -0.24 -12.86 -17.43
C ALA A 208 -1.39 -13.54 -16.69
N LEU A 209 -2.20 -12.76 -15.96
CA LEU A 209 -3.35 -13.26 -15.19
C LEU A 209 -4.40 -13.94 -16.08
N ARG A 210 -4.64 -13.43 -17.30
CA ARG A 210 -5.53 -14.07 -18.28
C ARG A 210 -5.00 -15.39 -18.82
N ASN A 211 -3.69 -15.58 -18.79
CA ASN A 211 -3.01 -16.77 -19.31
C ASN A 211 -2.67 -17.80 -18.23
N LEU A 212 -3.06 -17.58 -16.98
CA LEU A 212 -2.90 -18.57 -15.92
C LEU A 212 -3.91 -19.71 -16.12
N PRO A 213 -3.51 -20.98 -15.91
CA PRO A 213 -4.44 -22.09 -15.91
C PRO A 213 -5.50 -21.85 -14.83
N HIS A 214 -6.78 -21.90 -15.24
CA HIS A 214 -7.91 -21.80 -14.31
C HIS A 214 -7.95 -23.05 -13.44
N SER A 215 -7.68 -22.87 -12.16
CA SER A 215 -7.79 -23.90 -11.14
C SER A 215 -8.33 -23.25 -9.88
N GLU A 216 -9.33 -23.86 -9.29
CA GLU A 216 -9.94 -23.37 -8.06
C GLU A 216 -8.89 -23.38 -6.93
N HIS A 217 -8.74 -22.25 -6.22
CA HIS A 217 -7.89 -22.08 -5.03
C HIS A 217 -6.37 -22.17 -5.27
N GLN A 218 -5.80 -21.18 -5.98
CA GLN A 218 -4.33 -21.05 -6.08
C GLN A 218 -3.82 -19.71 -5.56
N ASN A 219 -2.68 -19.78 -4.87
CA ASN A 219 -1.93 -18.63 -4.38
C ASN A 219 -0.98 -18.18 -5.49
N ILE A 220 -1.19 -16.96 -6.01
CA ILE A 220 -0.37 -16.39 -7.09
C ILE A 220 0.59 -15.36 -6.49
N ALA A 221 1.89 -15.58 -6.68
CA ALA A 221 2.92 -14.59 -6.38
C ALA A 221 3.18 -13.73 -7.63
N LEU A 222 3.08 -12.41 -7.50
CA LEU A 222 3.30 -11.49 -8.62
C LEU A 222 4.50 -10.57 -8.31
N PHE A 223 5.50 -10.62 -9.18
CA PHE A 223 6.74 -9.87 -9.11
C PHE A 223 6.79 -8.85 -10.26
N THR A 224 7.15 -7.62 -9.94
CA THR A 224 7.28 -6.55 -10.94
C THR A 224 8.69 -5.98 -10.89
N ALA A 225 9.29 -5.80 -12.07
CA ALA A 225 10.61 -5.22 -12.22
C ALA A 225 10.50 -3.73 -12.58
N THR A 226 9.86 -2.93 -11.73
CA THR A 226 9.83 -1.48 -11.88
C THR A 226 11.14 -0.90 -11.33
N ARG A 227 12.14 -0.67 -12.19
CA ARG A 227 13.33 0.12 -11.84
C ARG A 227 13.08 1.57 -12.18
N GLU A 228 12.87 2.41 -11.17
CA GLU A 228 13.05 3.85 -11.35
C GLU A 228 14.56 4.15 -11.45
N GLN A 229 15.07 4.21 -12.68
CA GLN A 229 16.37 4.81 -12.94
C GLN A 229 16.25 6.33 -12.81
N TRP A 230 16.53 6.84 -11.62
CA TRP A 230 16.94 8.23 -11.43
C TRP A 230 18.35 8.36 -12.04
N LEU A 231 18.45 8.88 -13.26
CA LEU A 231 19.71 9.39 -13.77
C LEU A 231 19.91 10.81 -13.19
N PRO A 232 21.18 11.18 -12.89
CA PRO A 232 21.55 12.32 -12.05
C PRO A 232 21.20 13.68 -12.64
#